data_AF-A0A8H2X5Z7-F1
#
_entry.id   AF-A0A8H2X5Z7-F1
#
_cell.length_a   1.000
_cell.length_b   1.000
_cell.length_c   1.000
_cell.angle_alpha   90.00
_cell.angle_beta   90.00
_cell.angle_gamma   90.00
#
_symmetry.space_group_name_H-M   'P 1'
#
loop_
_entity.id
_entity.type
_entity.pdbx_description
1 polymer ?
#
loop_
_entity_poly.entity_id
_entity_poly.type
_entity_poly.pdbx_seq_one_letter_code
_entity_poly.pdbx_strand_id
1 'polypeptide(L)'
;MKLTPEVLAAAQSYINPLKDRELNLRGHKIPAIENLGVTHDQHDTIDFTDNALTSLSNLPRLHRLHTLLLASNRISHIAPSIATSAPRLRTIVLTNNMITELADLKPLGTLKHLEFLSLLGNPVREKKHYREWVIWTCASSLRVLDFQRIKDKERKSCKALFVTAEGLPTALATSIEEAASAQPTGLTFTPGGDDIKSDDRPGQKAGAAGRLMTAEERARVREAIANASSAEEIKRLERALRDGYVPE
;
A
#
# COMPACT_ATOMS: atom_id res chain seq x y z
N MET A 1 21.09 -6.68 -0.41
CA MET A 1 21.20 -8.04 0.16
C MET A 1 19.79 -8.47 0.56
N LYS A 2 19.37 -9.73 0.35
CA LYS A 2 18.07 -10.20 0.84
C LYS A 2 18.08 -10.26 2.37
N LEU A 3 16.92 -10.09 3.02
CA LEU A 3 16.84 -10.14 4.48
C LEU A 3 16.67 -11.59 4.93
N THR A 4 17.77 -12.33 4.99
CA THR A 4 17.73 -13.75 5.35
C THR A 4 17.77 -13.94 6.87
N PRO A 5 17.35 -15.11 7.38
CA PRO A 5 17.49 -15.45 8.79
C PRO A 5 18.92 -15.31 9.33
N GLU A 6 19.93 -15.60 8.51
CA GLU A 6 21.34 -15.49 8.91
C GLU A 6 21.74 -14.02 9.12
N VAL A 7 21.27 -13.10 8.27
CA VAL A 7 21.47 -11.65 8.46
C VAL A 7 20.81 -11.19 9.76
N LEU A 8 19.60 -11.66 10.04
CA LEU A 8 18.89 -11.32 11.27
C LEU A 8 19.56 -11.88 12.53
N ALA A 9 20.14 -13.08 12.45
CA ALA A 9 20.88 -13.69 13.56
C ALA A 9 22.24 -13.02 13.81
N ALA A 10 22.88 -12.51 12.76
CA ALA A 10 24.15 -11.79 12.85
C ALA A 10 23.99 -10.29 13.18
N ALA A 11 22.78 -9.74 13.00
CA ALA A 11 22.49 -8.34 13.26
C ALA A 11 22.67 -7.99 14.74
N GLN A 12 23.14 -6.76 14.99
CA GLN A 12 23.39 -6.31 16.35
C GLN A 12 22.07 -6.04 17.07
N SER A 13 21.89 -6.69 18.23
CA SER A 13 20.79 -6.43 19.15
C SER A 13 21.35 -5.82 20.44
N TYR A 14 20.89 -4.64 20.82
CA TYR A 14 21.40 -3.91 21.98
C TYR A 14 20.30 -3.04 22.63
N ILE A 15 20.60 -2.47 23.81
CA ILE A 15 19.71 -1.50 24.46
C ILE A 15 20.11 -0.10 24.00
N ASN A 16 19.18 0.60 23.35
CA ASN A 16 19.43 1.94 22.82
C ASN A 16 19.32 3.02 23.93
N PRO A 17 19.64 4.30 23.65
CA PRO A 17 19.58 5.38 24.65
C PRO A 17 18.20 5.64 25.25
N LEU A 18 17.12 5.19 24.58
CA LEU A 18 15.75 5.26 25.09
C LEU A 18 15.38 4.06 25.97
N LYS A 19 16.34 3.16 26.23
CA LYS A 19 16.19 1.90 26.98
C LYS A 19 15.32 0.85 26.28
N ASP A 20 15.15 0.98 24.96
CA ASP A 20 14.45 0.02 24.12
C ASP A 20 15.43 -1.04 23.61
N ARG A 21 14.98 -2.29 23.49
CA ARG A 21 15.76 -3.32 22.78
C ARG A 21 15.66 -3.07 21.28
N GLU A 22 16.78 -2.72 20.67
CA GLU A 22 16.88 -2.34 19.26
C GLU A 22 17.58 -3.41 18.44
N LEU A 23 16.99 -3.74 17.29
CA LEU A 23 17.63 -4.53 16.23
C LEU A 23 18.16 -3.59 15.14
N ASN A 24 19.48 -3.57 14.95
CA ASN A 24 20.11 -2.74 13.93
C ASN A 24 20.28 -3.51 12.61
N LEU A 25 19.59 -3.03 11.57
CA LEU A 25 19.65 -3.54 10.20
C LEU A 25 20.06 -2.45 9.21
N ARG A 26 20.84 -1.46 9.67
CA ARG A 26 21.25 -0.32 8.87
C ARG A 26 22.20 -0.71 7.73
N GLY A 27 22.02 -0.13 6.54
CA GLY A 27 23.05 -0.16 5.50
C GLY A 27 23.21 -1.48 4.73
N HIS A 28 22.28 -2.44 4.87
CA HIS A 28 22.38 -3.75 4.21
C HIS A 28 21.83 -3.79 2.77
N LYS A 29 21.34 -2.65 2.25
CA LYS A 29 20.68 -2.56 0.93
C LYS A 29 19.54 -3.58 0.82
N ILE A 30 18.74 -3.71 1.86
CA ILE A 30 17.61 -4.63 1.94
C ILE A 30 16.51 -4.11 1.00
N PRO A 31 16.03 -4.92 0.02
CA PRO A 31 15.00 -4.47 -0.93
C PRO A 31 13.58 -4.64 -0.40
N ALA A 32 13.36 -5.60 0.50
CA ALA A 32 12.05 -5.92 1.06
C ALA A 32 12.19 -6.47 2.48
N ILE A 33 11.17 -6.22 3.32
CA ILE A 33 11.05 -6.85 4.63
C ILE A 33 10.58 -8.30 4.42
N GLU A 34 11.29 -9.24 5.04
CA GLU A 34 11.00 -10.68 5.02
C GLU A 34 11.64 -11.34 6.24
N ASN A 35 11.20 -12.56 6.58
CA ASN A 35 11.81 -13.42 7.60
C ASN A 35 11.91 -12.87 9.04
N LEU A 36 11.28 -11.73 9.35
CA LEU A 36 11.31 -11.16 10.70
C LEU A 36 10.69 -12.04 11.79
N GLY A 37 9.98 -13.12 11.43
CA GLY A 37 9.43 -14.09 12.39
C GLY A 37 10.51 -14.75 13.25
N VAL A 38 11.74 -14.87 12.75
CA VAL A 38 12.88 -15.45 13.49
C VAL A 38 13.35 -14.56 14.65
N THR A 39 12.92 -13.30 14.70
CA THR A 39 13.26 -12.36 15.78
C THR A 39 12.42 -12.58 17.05
N HIS A 40 11.43 -13.48 16.99
CA HIS A 40 10.58 -13.89 18.10
C HIS A 40 9.92 -12.73 18.88
N ASP A 41 9.58 -11.63 18.20
CA ASP A 41 8.93 -10.44 18.80
C ASP A 41 9.67 -9.90 20.05
N GLN A 42 10.99 -9.98 20.04
CA GLN A 42 11.81 -9.59 21.19
C GLN A 42 12.15 -8.09 21.21
N HIS A 43 12.03 -7.41 20.07
CA HIS A 43 12.57 -6.06 19.87
C HIS A 43 11.49 -4.99 20.00
N ASP A 44 11.83 -3.92 20.72
CA ASP A 44 10.98 -2.73 20.89
C ASP A 44 11.17 -1.75 19.73
N THR A 45 12.39 -1.71 19.17
CA THR A 45 12.79 -0.87 18.02
C THR A 45 13.45 -1.71 16.94
N ILE A 46 13.16 -1.43 15.67
CA ILE A 46 13.94 -1.96 14.54
C ILE A 46 14.42 -0.79 13.69
N ASP A 47 15.73 -0.74 13.45
CA ASP A 47 16.36 0.26 12.58
C ASP A 47 16.65 -0.31 11.19
N PHE A 48 15.88 0.14 10.20
CA PHE A 48 16.03 -0.14 8.78
C PHE A 48 16.62 1.03 8.00
N THR A 49 17.26 1.99 8.67
CA THR A 49 17.84 3.18 8.02
C THR A 49 18.86 2.80 6.91
N ASP A 50 18.96 3.61 5.86
CA ASP A 50 19.91 3.43 4.75
C ASP A 50 19.79 2.06 4.06
N ASN A 51 18.55 1.64 3.75
CA ASN A 51 18.28 0.44 2.97
C ASN A 51 17.62 0.79 1.61
N ALA A 52 17.11 -0.22 0.91
CA ALA A 52 16.48 -0.06 -0.39
C ALA A 52 15.01 -0.53 -0.37
N LEU A 53 14.34 -0.43 0.79
CA LEU A 53 12.96 -0.87 0.96
C LEU A 53 12.04 -0.05 0.07
N THR A 54 11.19 -0.72 -0.70
CA THR A 54 10.19 -0.07 -1.58
C THR A 54 8.79 -0.03 -0.97
N SER A 55 8.49 -0.93 -0.03
CA SER A 55 7.22 -0.99 0.66
C SER A 55 7.38 -1.32 2.14
N LEU A 56 6.52 -0.72 2.96
CA LEU A 56 6.32 -1.12 4.35
C LEU A 56 5.24 -2.20 4.40
N SER A 57 5.65 -3.44 4.13
CA SER A 57 4.80 -4.63 4.07
C SER A 57 5.49 -5.82 4.71
N ASN A 58 4.83 -6.99 4.73
CA ASN A 58 5.40 -8.27 5.16
C ASN A 58 5.93 -8.32 6.61
N LEU A 59 5.46 -7.41 7.47
CA LEU A 59 5.73 -7.51 8.90
C LEU A 59 4.94 -8.69 9.48
N PRO A 60 5.59 -9.62 10.19
CA PRO A 60 4.88 -10.61 10.99
C PRO A 60 4.17 -9.90 12.15
N ARG A 61 3.44 -10.67 12.96
CA ARG A 61 2.79 -10.13 14.15
C ARG A 61 3.84 -9.84 15.22
N LEU A 62 4.12 -8.54 15.43
CA LEU A 62 5.09 -8.01 16.37
C LEU A 62 4.36 -7.14 17.40
N HIS A 63 3.96 -7.72 18.53
CA HIS A 63 3.22 -7.03 19.59
C HIS A 63 4.10 -6.14 20.44
N ARG A 64 5.41 -6.39 20.45
CA ARG A 64 6.38 -5.62 21.22
C ARG A 64 6.96 -4.45 20.45
N LEU A 65 6.87 -4.44 19.12
CA LEU A 65 7.43 -3.36 18.32
C LEU A 65 6.67 -2.04 18.54
N HIS A 66 7.38 -1.01 19.00
CA HIS A 66 6.86 0.34 19.22
C HIS A 66 7.48 1.39 18.29
N THR A 67 8.70 1.18 17.80
CA THR A 67 9.43 2.14 16.96
C THR A 67 9.97 1.50 15.69
N LEU A 68 9.69 2.13 14.54
CA LEU A 68 10.28 1.79 13.25
C LEU A 68 11.06 2.98 12.69
N LEU A 69 12.36 2.78 12.48
CA LEU A 69 13.23 3.75 11.80
C LEU A 69 13.43 3.27 10.37
N LEU A 70 12.92 4.03 9.40
CA LEU A 70 12.91 3.69 7.97
C LEU A 70 13.54 4.81 7.15
N ALA A 71 14.41 5.61 7.74
CA ALA A 71 15.00 6.76 7.08
C ALA A 71 15.88 6.35 5.89
N SER A 72 15.94 7.18 4.85
CA SER A 72 16.77 6.95 3.65
C SER A 72 16.48 5.60 2.98
N ASN A 73 15.21 5.35 2.68
CA ASN A 73 14.75 4.19 1.92
C ASN A 73 14.03 4.66 0.64
N ARG A 74 13.33 3.76 -0.06
CA ARG A 74 12.57 4.06 -1.28
C ARG A 74 11.09 3.72 -1.11
N ILE A 75 10.58 3.82 0.11
CA ILE A 75 9.22 3.40 0.44
C ILE A 75 8.24 4.32 -0.28
N SER A 76 7.41 3.74 -1.14
CA SER A 76 6.30 4.43 -1.81
C SER A 76 4.94 3.89 -1.39
N HIS A 77 4.90 2.68 -0.79
CA HIS A 77 3.65 2.03 -0.40
C HIS A 77 3.69 1.52 1.04
N ILE A 78 2.57 1.66 1.75
CA ILE A 78 2.37 1.15 3.11
C ILE A 78 1.23 0.13 3.08
N ALA A 79 1.47 -1.07 3.59
CA ALA A 79 0.44 -2.11 3.57
C ALA A 79 -0.70 -1.80 4.56
N PRO A 80 -1.98 -2.01 4.20
CA PRO A 80 -3.11 -1.88 5.12
C PRO A 80 -3.04 -2.81 6.33
N SER A 81 -2.28 -3.91 6.24
CA SER A 81 -2.08 -4.87 7.33
C SER A 81 -1.19 -4.35 8.46
N ILE A 82 -0.59 -3.15 8.34
CA ILE A 82 0.36 -2.59 9.31
C ILE A 82 -0.19 -2.57 10.74
N ALA A 83 -1.48 -2.25 10.94
CA ALA A 83 -2.09 -2.23 12.26
C ALA A 83 -2.31 -3.62 12.86
N THR A 84 -2.48 -4.65 12.04
CA THR A 84 -2.59 -6.03 12.50
C THR A 84 -1.21 -6.63 12.81
N SER A 85 -0.22 -6.29 11.99
CA SER A 85 1.16 -6.74 12.15
C SER A 85 1.85 -6.08 13.34
N ALA A 86 1.79 -4.76 13.48
CA ALA A 86 2.44 -4.00 14.56
C ALA A 86 1.41 -3.17 15.33
N PRO A 87 0.55 -3.80 16.16
CA PRO A 87 -0.59 -3.11 16.78
C PRO A 87 -0.19 -2.04 17.80
N ARG A 88 1.03 -2.09 18.36
CA ARG A 88 1.52 -1.14 19.38
C ARG A 88 2.49 -0.10 18.83
N LEU A 89 2.57 0.05 17.51
CA LEU A 89 3.49 0.99 16.87
C LEU A 89 3.15 2.44 17.28
N ARG A 90 4.14 3.15 17.84
CA ARG A 90 4.05 4.52 18.35
C ARG A 90 4.85 5.53 17.53
N THR A 91 5.99 5.10 16.99
CA THR A 91 6.91 5.97 16.29
C THR A 91 7.26 5.39 14.93
N ILE A 92 7.05 6.17 13.87
CA ILE A 92 7.46 5.82 12.51
C ILE A 92 8.27 6.98 11.93
N VAL A 93 9.50 6.70 11.53
CA VAL A 93 10.37 7.66 10.85
C VAL A 93 10.53 7.25 9.40
N LEU A 94 9.84 7.93 8.50
CA LEU A 94 9.88 7.73 7.04
C LEU A 94 10.67 8.83 6.33
N THR A 95 11.59 9.50 7.02
CA THR A 95 12.39 10.59 6.44
C THR A 95 13.15 10.15 5.19
N ASN A 96 13.18 10.96 4.14
CA ASN A 96 13.84 10.68 2.86
C ASN A 96 13.38 9.33 2.25
N ASN A 97 12.09 9.24 1.93
CA ASN A 97 11.48 8.13 1.21
C ASN A 97 10.75 8.64 -0.06
N MET A 98 10.01 7.77 -0.74
CA MET A 98 9.38 8.04 -2.04
C MET A 98 7.86 8.00 -1.96
N ILE A 99 7.27 8.42 -0.84
CA ILE A 99 5.80 8.54 -0.72
C ILE A 99 5.35 9.76 -1.50
N THR A 100 4.51 9.55 -2.51
CA THR A 100 4.10 10.59 -3.47
C THR A 100 2.68 11.08 -3.24
N GLU A 101 1.73 10.17 -3.02
CA GLU A 101 0.32 10.54 -2.94
C GLU A 101 -0.16 10.64 -1.49
N LEU A 102 -1.13 11.53 -1.25
CA LEU A 102 -1.75 11.68 0.06
C LEU A 102 -2.49 10.41 0.49
N ALA A 103 -3.10 9.72 -0.47
CA ALA A 103 -3.85 8.50 -0.22
C ALA A 103 -2.97 7.32 0.23
N ASP A 104 -1.69 7.29 -0.15
CA ASP A 104 -0.73 6.26 0.28
C ASP A 104 -0.53 6.25 1.81
N LEU A 105 -0.89 7.34 2.49
CA LEU A 105 -0.79 7.50 3.94
C LEU A 105 -2.04 6.97 4.68
N LYS A 106 -3.13 6.64 3.98
CA LYS A 106 -4.39 6.14 4.57
C LYS A 106 -4.18 4.93 5.51
N PRO A 107 -3.34 3.93 5.18
CA PRO A 107 -3.03 2.82 6.07
C PRO A 107 -2.54 3.24 7.46
N LEU A 108 -1.83 4.36 7.59
CA LEU A 108 -1.34 4.85 8.88
C LEU A 108 -2.47 5.26 9.82
N GLY A 109 -3.63 5.66 9.29
CA GLY A 109 -4.82 6.00 10.09
C GLY A 109 -5.39 4.82 10.87
N THR A 110 -5.04 3.58 10.48
CA THR A 110 -5.48 2.37 11.19
C THR A 110 -4.70 2.12 12.48
N LEU A 111 -3.55 2.79 12.68
CA LEU A 111 -2.70 2.66 13.86
C LEU A 111 -3.28 3.47 15.02
N LYS A 112 -3.74 2.76 16.06
CA LYS A 112 -4.40 3.37 17.23
C LYS A 112 -3.44 4.02 18.22
N HIS A 113 -2.15 3.74 18.12
CA HIS A 113 -1.14 4.18 19.08
C HIS A 113 -0.03 5.03 18.43
N LEU A 114 -0.16 5.39 17.15
CA LEU A 114 0.86 6.17 16.43
C LEU A 114 0.90 7.59 16.98
N GLU A 115 1.96 7.95 17.72
CA GLU A 115 2.13 9.26 18.34
C GLU A 115 3.10 10.16 17.58
N PHE A 116 4.12 9.57 16.94
CA PHE A 116 5.21 10.29 16.29
C PHE A 116 5.38 9.82 14.84
N LEU A 117 5.24 10.74 13.89
CA LEU A 117 5.43 10.47 12.47
C LEU A 117 6.36 11.53 11.87
N SER A 118 7.35 11.07 11.09
CA SER A 118 8.17 11.96 10.26
C SER A 118 8.12 11.51 8.81
N LEU A 119 7.77 12.41 7.92
CA LEU A 119 7.66 12.24 6.48
C LEU A 119 8.52 13.29 5.75
N LEU A 120 9.43 13.97 6.46
CA LEU A 120 10.38 14.92 5.87
C LEU A 120 11.12 14.30 4.68
N GLY A 121 11.34 15.08 3.62
CA GLY A 121 12.06 14.60 2.43
C GLY A 121 11.27 13.61 1.56
N ASN A 122 9.96 13.46 1.77
CA ASN A 122 9.08 12.75 0.82
C ASN A 122 8.37 13.74 -0.11
N PRO A 123 8.15 13.38 -1.40
CA PRO A 123 7.41 14.22 -2.34
C PRO A 123 5.99 14.61 -1.87
N VAL A 124 5.32 13.76 -1.10
CA VAL A 124 3.96 14.02 -0.57
C VAL A 124 3.87 15.32 0.23
N ARG A 125 4.98 15.78 0.81
CA ARG A 125 5.04 17.02 1.62
C ARG A 125 4.74 18.28 0.80
N GLU A 126 5.01 18.26 -0.50
CA GLU A 126 4.77 19.39 -1.40
C GLU A 126 3.30 19.47 -1.86
N LYS A 127 2.50 18.44 -1.57
CA LYS A 127 1.08 18.43 -1.94
C LYS A 127 0.28 19.42 -1.09
N LYS A 128 -0.72 20.03 -1.73
CA LYS A 128 -1.70 20.88 -1.05
C LYS A 128 -2.43 20.08 0.02
N HIS A 129 -2.67 20.72 1.16
CA HIS A 129 -3.34 20.11 2.31
C HIS A 129 -2.62 18.90 2.92
N TYR A 130 -1.32 18.70 2.66
CA TYR A 130 -0.54 17.58 3.20
C TYR A 130 -0.66 17.47 4.71
N ARG A 131 -0.38 18.56 5.44
CA ARG A 131 -0.35 18.55 6.89
C ARG A 131 -1.74 18.25 7.45
N GLU A 132 -2.76 18.92 6.91
CA GLU A 132 -4.15 18.77 7.33
C GLU A 132 -4.65 17.36 7.08
N TRP A 133 -4.31 16.78 5.92
CA TRP A 133 -4.66 15.42 5.54
C TRP A 133 -4.09 14.42 6.53
N VAL A 134 -2.78 14.48 6.82
CA VAL A 134 -2.14 13.54 7.76
C VAL A 134 -2.70 13.68 9.17
N ILE A 135 -2.95 14.91 9.64
CA ILE A 135 -3.58 15.16 10.95
C ILE A 135 -4.98 14.55 11.01
N TRP A 136 -5.76 14.65 9.93
CA TRP A 136 -7.10 14.09 9.84
C TRP A 136 -7.09 12.56 9.74
N THR A 137 -6.27 11.99 8.85
CA THR A 137 -6.14 10.54 8.66
C THR A 137 -5.66 9.85 9.93
N CYS A 138 -4.68 10.43 10.64
CA CYS A 138 -4.13 9.88 11.88
C CYS A 138 -4.68 10.57 13.14
N ALA A 139 -5.93 11.06 13.10
CA ALA A 139 -6.50 11.90 14.15
C ALA A 139 -6.62 11.22 15.52
N SER A 140 -6.64 9.89 15.57
CA SER A 140 -6.86 9.10 16.79
C SER A 140 -5.74 9.21 17.81
N SER A 141 -4.48 9.31 17.35
CA SER A 141 -3.31 9.15 18.22
C SER A 141 -2.13 10.07 17.90
N LEU A 142 -2.03 10.62 16.68
CA LEU A 142 -0.82 11.32 16.23
C LEU A 142 -0.60 12.65 16.96
N ARG A 143 0.48 12.79 17.74
CA ARG A 143 0.77 13.98 18.56
C ARG A 143 1.77 14.92 17.89
N VAL A 144 2.74 14.36 17.18
CA VAL A 144 3.84 15.10 16.53
C VAL A 144 3.99 14.63 15.10
N LEU A 145 3.95 15.57 14.17
CA LEU A 145 4.18 15.36 12.74
C LEU A 145 5.36 16.22 12.29
N ASP A 146 6.36 15.60 11.67
CA ASP A 146 7.55 16.30 11.14
C ASP A 146 8.26 17.15 12.20
N PHE A 147 8.38 16.60 13.41
CA PHE A 147 8.94 17.26 14.61
C PHE A 147 8.16 18.49 15.09
N GLN A 148 6.93 18.71 14.58
CA GLN A 148 6.04 19.78 15.01
C GLN A 148 4.85 19.20 15.76
N ARG A 149 4.62 19.70 16.98
CA ARG A 149 3.47 19.31 17.80
C ARG A 149 2.15 19.75 17.16
N ILE A 150 1.19 18.85 17.10
CA ILE A 150 -0.15 19.12 16.60
C ILE A 150 -0.97 19.77 17.71
N LYS A 151 -1.61 20.91 17.42
CA LYS A 151 -2.49 21.62 18.34
C LYS A 151 -3.95 21.24 18.12
N ASP A 152 -4.78 21.35 19.15
CA ASP A 152 -6.22 21.03 19.06
C ASP A 152 -6.96 21.96 18.09
N LYS A 153 -6.51 23.21 17.94
CA LYS A 153 -7.04 24.14 16.93
C LYS A 153 -6.86 23.58 15.52
N GLU A 154 -5.66 23.07 15.20
CA GLU A 154 -5.36 22.46 13.90
C GLU A 154 -6.26 21.24 13.68
N ARG A 155 -6.43 20.37 14.68
CA ARG A 155 -7.32 19.21 14.57
C ARG A 155 -8.76 19.57 14.24
N LYS A 156 -9.31 20.60 14.90
CA LYS A 156 -10.67 21.07 14.64
C LYS A 156 -10.80 21.62 13.22
N SER A 157 -9.82 22.39 12.76
CA SER A 157 -9.78 22.89 11.38
C SER A 157 -9.68 21.76 10.36
N CYS A 158 -8.83 20.76 10.58
CA CYS A 158 -8.71 19.59 9.70
C CYS A 158 -10.01 18.78 9.64
N LYS A 159 -10.66 18.58 10.79
CA LYS A 159 -11.97 17.89 10.84
C LYS A 159 -13.04 18.64 10.04
N ALA A 160 -13.11 19.96 10.17
CA ALA A 160 -14.04 20.78 9.39
C ALA A 160 -13.73 20.79 7.89
N LEU A 161 -12.46 20.61 7.51
CA LEU A 161 -12.02 20.58 6.11
C LEU A 161 -12.39 19.28 5.41
N PHE A 162 -12.28 18.14 6.10
CA PHE A 162 -12.46 16.81 5.49
C PHE A 162 -13.75 16.10 5.85
N VAL A 163 -14.48 16.55 6.88
CA VAL A 163 -15.74 15.94 7.35
C VAL A 163 -16.86 16.97 7.28
N THR A 164 -17.99 16.61 6.66
CA THR A 164 -19.20 17.42 6.64
C THR A 164 -19.88 17.44 8.02
N ALA A 165 -20.86 18.32 8.22
CA ALA A 165 -21.64 18.38 9.46
C ALA A 165 -22.36 17.05 9.79
N GLU A 166 -22.64 16.25 8.75
CA GLU A 166 -23.29 14.95 8.83
C GLU A 166 -22.32 13.79 9.11
N GLY A 167 -21.02 14.07 9.26
CA GLY A 167 -20.01 13.05 9.53
C GLY A 167 -19.48 12.34 8.28
N LEU A 168 -19.86 12.77 7.08
CA LEU A 168 -19.43 12.18 5.81
C LEU A 168 -18.13 12.82 5.30
N PRO A 169 -17.31 12.09 4.54
CA PRO A 169 -16.17 12.67 3.84
C PRO A 169 -16.62 13.80 2.89
N THR A 170 -15.88 14.90 2.89
CA THR A 170 -16.11 16.00 1.93
C THR A 170 -15.68 15.60 0.51
N ALA A 171 -16.14 16.34 -0.50
CA ALA A 171 -15.69 16.15 -1.89
C ALA A 171 -14.17 16.23 -2.05
N LEU A 172 -13.49 17.07 -1.24
CA LEU A 172 -12.03 17.13 -1.21
C LEU A 172 -11.43 15.81 -0.73
N ALA A 173 -11.94 15.26 0.38
CA ALA A 173 -11.49 13.97 0.89
C ALA A 173 -11.70 12.86 -0.13
N THR A 174 -12.89 12.77 -0.74
CA THR A 174 -13.19 11.78 -1.77
C THR A 174 -12.27 11.91 -2.98
N SER A 175 -12.01 13.13 -3.46
CA SER A 175 -11.11 13.36 -4.61
C SER A 175 -9.66 12.92 -4.33
N ILE A 176 -9.18 13.12 -3.10
CA ILE A 176 -7.85 12.67 -2.68
C ILE A 176 -7.80 11.14 -2.62
N GLU A 177 -8.86 10.49 -2.14
CA GLU A 177 -8.95 9.03 -2.11
C GLU A 177 -9.06 8.41 -3.52
N GLU A 178 -9.81 9.03 -4.43
CA GLU A 178 -9.96 8.59 -5.81
C GLU A 178 -8.65 8.72 -6.60
N ALA A 179 -7.82 9.74 -6.31
CA ALA A 179 -6.50 9.90 -6.91
C ALA A 179 -5.58 8.68 -6.65
N ALA A 180 -5.82 7.92 -5.58
CA ALA A 180 -5.13 6.66 -5.30
C ALA A 180 -5.47 5.55 -6.31
N SER A 181 -6.73 5.50 -6.75
CA SER A 181 -7.27 4.45 -7.63
C SER A 181 -6.90 4.65 -9.11
N ALA A 182 -6.47 5.86 -9.47
CA ALA A 182 -6.07 6.20 -10.84
C ALA A 182 -4.62 5.81 -11.18
N GLN A 183 -3.83 5.32 -10.21
CA GLN A 183 -2.50 4.77 -10.51
C GLN A 183 -2.63 3.32 -11.00
N PRO A 184 -1.95 2.95 -12.11
CA PRO A 184 -1.96 1.58 -12.59
C PRO A 184 -1.22 0.72 -11.57
N THR A 185 -1.94 -0.17 -10.90
CA THR A 185 -1.33 -1.25 -10.13
C THR A 185 -0.45 -2.07 -11.07
N GLY A 186 0.86 -1.87 -10.95
CA GLY A 186 1.86 -2.57 -11.74
C GLY A 186 1.69 -4.08 -11.61
N LEU A 187 1.56 -4.71 -12.79
CA LEU A 187 2.05 -6.05 -13.15
C LEU A 187 2.03 -7.08 -12.02
N THR A 188 0.93 -7.84 -11.96
CA THR A 188 0.91 -9.16 -11.33
C THR A 188 2.01 -10.02 -11.95
N PHE A 189 3.11 -10.19 -11.24
CA PHE A 189 4.21 -11.06 -11.59
C PHE A 189 3.75 -12.51 -11.48
N THR A 190 3.45 -13.15 -12.61
CA THR A 190 3.29 -14.61 -12.71
C THR A 190 4.65 -15.23 -13.04
N PRO A 191 5.27 -16.03 -12.15
CA PRO A 191 6.51 -16.72 -12.48
C PRO A 191 6.17 -17.95 -13.34
N GLY A 192 6.56 -17.91 -14.61
CA GLY A 192 6.45 -19.03 -15.56
C GLY A 192 5.66 -18.68 -16.81
N GLY A 193 6.34 -18.14 -17.82
CA GLY A 193 5.78 -17.89 -19.15
C GLY A 193 6.85 -17.27 -20.03
N ASP A 194 7.39 -18.06 -20.93
CA ASP A 194 8.51 -17.73 -21.82
C ASP A 194 8.28 -16.47 -22.65
N ASP A 195 9.39 -15.75 -22.87
CA ASP A 195 9.51 -14.58 -23.74
C ASP A 195 8.98 -14.87 -25.15
N ILE A 196 7.90 -14.19 -25.57
CA ILE A 196 7.54 -14.08 -26.98
C ILE A 196 7.59 -12.61 -27.41
N LYS A 197 8.63 -12.31 -28.17
CA LYS A 197 8.79 -11.09 -28.97
C LYS A 197 7.58 -10.91 -29.89
N SER A 198 6.94 -9.74 -29.82
CA SER A 198 5.89 -9.34 -30.75
C SER A 198 6.51 -8.97 -32.09
N ASP A 199 6.35 -9.84 -33.08
CA ASP A 199 6.67 -9.59 -34.48
C ASP A 199 5.38 -9.21 -35.21
N ASP A 200 5.38 -8.03 -35.83
CA ASP A 200 4.29 -7.46 -36.62
C ASP A 200 3.94 -8.35 -37.82
N ARG A 201 2.67 -8.77 -37.94
CA ARG A 201 2.05 -9.18 -39.21
C ARG A 201 0.51 -9.21 -39.12
N PRO A 202 -0.23 -8.65 -40.10
CA PRO A 202 -1.68 -8.57 -40.06
C PRO A 202 -2.32 -9.85 -40.61
N GLY A 203 -3.13 -10.54 -39.80
CA GLY A 203 -3.90 -11.71 -40.24
C GLY A 203 -4.58 -12.43 -39.06
N GLN A 204 -5.90 -12.37 -39.03
CA GLN A 204 -6.86 -13.00 -38.11
C GLN A 204 -6.43 -14.31 -37.42
N LYS A 205 -6.64 -14.38 -36.08
CA LYS A 205 -7.42 -15.45 -35.43
C LYS A 205 -8.21 -14.90 -34.24
N ALA A 206 -9.50 -15.23 -34.21
CA ALA A 206 -10.43 -14.95 -33.13
C ALA A 206 -10.16 -15.85 -31.91
N GLY A 207 -10.37 -15.30 -30.71
CA GLY A 207 -10.47 -16.06 -29.46
C GLY A 207 -9.15 -16.51 -28.85
N ALA A 208 -8.44 -15.60 -28.19
CA ALA A 208 -7.43 -15.96 -27.20
C ALA A 208 -8.03 -15.79 -25.80
N ALA A 209 -8.07 -16.87 -25.03
CA ALA A 209 -8.56 -16.87 -23.65
C ALA A 209 -7.77 -15.87 -22.79
N GLY A 210 -8.47 -14.98 -22.09
CA GLY A 210 -7.87 -13.99 -21.17
C GLY A 210 -7.78 -12.55 -21.69
N ARG A 211 -8.26 -12.23 -22.89
CA ARG A 211 -8.39 -10.84 -23.35
C ARG A 211 -9.61 -10.16 -22.71
N LEU A 212 -9.41 -8.95 -22.17
CA LEU A 212 -10.51 -8.07 -21.74
C LEU A 212 -11.40 -7.72 -22.95
N MET A 213 -12.69 -8.05 -22.88
CA MET A 213 -13.64 -7.81 -23.97
C MET A 213 -13.73 -6.30 -24.29
N THR A 214 -13.69 -5.96 -25.58
CA THR A 214 -13.90 -4.59 -26.06
C THR A 214 -15.36 -4.15 -25.83
N ALA A 215 -15.63 -2.85 -25.87
CA ALA A 215 -16.98 -2.32 -25.64
C ALA A 215 -18.01 -2.84 -26.67
N GLU A 216 -17.57 -3.03 -27.92
CA GLU A 216 -18.38 -3.58 -29.01
C GLU A 216 -18.68 -5.08 -28.84
N GLU A 217 -17.71 -5.87 -28.36
CA GLU A 217 -17.89 -7.29 -28.05
C GLU A 217 -18.90 -7.48 -26.90
N ARG A 218 -18.86 -6.60 -25.88
CA ARG A 218 -19.83 -6.63 -24.76
C ARG A 218 -21.25 -6.28 -25.20
N ALA A 219 -21.40 -5.36 -26.17
CA ALA A 219 -22.70 -5.02 -26.72
C ALA A 219 -23.30 -6.22 -27.49
N ARG A 220 -22.50 -6.89 -28.33
CA ARG A 220 -22.92 -8.10 -29.07
C ARG A 220 -23.31 -9.24 -28.15
N VAL A 221 -22.56 -9.49 -27.08
CA VAL A 221 -22.91 -10.53 -26.11
C VAL A 221 -24.24 -10.22 -25.41
N ARG A 222 -24.49 -8.96 -25.05
CA ARG A 222 -25.76 -8.56 -24.43
C ARG A 222 -26.94 -8.73 -25.39
N GLU A 223 -26.75 -8.40 -26.66
CA GLU A 223 -27.76 -8.59 -27.70
C GLU A 223 -28.03 -10.08 -27.98
N ALA A 224 -26.99 -10.91 -28.04
CA ALA A 224 -27.13 -12.36 -28.23
C ALA A 224 -27.87 -13.02 -27.05
N ILE A 225 -27.60 -12.59 -25.81
CA ILE A 225 -28.36 -13.06 -24.63
C ILE A 225 -29.81 -12.58 -24.67
N ALA A 226 -30.06 -11.34 -25.11
CA ALA A 226 -31.41 -10.79 -25.21
C ALA A 226 -32.27 -11.47 -26.29
N ASN A 227 -31.65 -11.91 -27.39
CA ASN A 227 -32.33 -12.58 -28.51
C ASN A 227 -32.44 -14.10 -28.35
N ALA A 228 -31.86 -14.70 -27.31
CA ALA A 228 -31.93 -16.14 -27.08
C ALA A 228 -33.36 -16.58 -26.71
N SER A 229 -33.96 -17.42 -27.56
CA SER A 229 -35.36 -17.85 -27.44
C SER A 229 -35.57 -19.09 -26.55
N SER A 230 -34.48 -19.73 -26.12
CA SER A 230 -34.53 -20.95 -25.30
C SER A 230 -33.53 -20.92 -24.15
N ALA A 231 -33.90 -21.57 -23.04
CA ALA A 231 -33.03 -21.70 -21.87
C ALA A 231 -31.76 -22.52 -22.14
N GLU A 232 -31.77 -23.39 -23.15
CA GLU A 232 -30.58 -24.14 -23.59
C GLU A 232 -29.59 -23.25 -24.34
N GLU A 233 -30.08 -22.31 -25.12
CA GLU A 233 -29.27 -21.35 -25.87
C GLU A 233 -28.57 -20.35 -24.95
N ILE A 234 -29.26 -19.89 -23.89
CA ILE A 234 -28.67 -19.08 -22.82
C ILE A 234 -27.53 -19.84 -22.12
N LYS A 235 -27.74 -21.11 -21.75
CA LYS A 235 -26.68 -21.94 -21.11
C LYS A 235 -25.48 -22.17 -22.02
N ARG A 236 -25.70 -22.29 -23.33
CA ARG A 236 -24.63 -22.44 -24.32
C ARG A 236 -23.80 -21.15 -24.43
N LEU A 237 -24.46 -19.99 -24.45
CA LEU A 237 -23.81 -18.68 -24.48
C LEU A 237 -23.04 -18.40 -23.18
N GLU A 238 -23.60 -18.72 -22.01
CA GLU A 238 -22.91 -18.59 -20.73
C GLU A 238 -21.65 -19.47 -20.65
N ARG A 239 -21.71 -20.69 -21.20
CA ARG A 239 -20.55 -21.59 -21.26
C ARG A 239 -19.49 -21.05 -22.22
N ALA A 240 -19.90 -20.58 -23.40
CA ALA A 240 -18.98 -19.97 -24.38
C ALA A 240 -18.26 -18.74 -23.80
N LEU A 241 -18.98 -17.89 -23.05
CA LEU A 241 -18.39 -16.72 -22.37
C LEU A 241 -17.42 -17.12 -21.27
N ARG A 242 -17.73 -18.18 -20.51
CA ARG A 242 -16.83 -18.73 -19.49
C ARG A 242 -15.54 -19.28 -20.11
N ASP A 243 -15.66 -19.88 -21.28
CA ASP A 243 -14.54 -20.45 -22.05
C ASP A 243 -13.81 -19.39 -22.92
N GLY A 244 -14.23 -18.12 -22.84
CA GLY A 244 -13.56 -16.98 -23.49
C GLY A 244 -13.91 -16.78 -24.97
N TYR A 245 -14.97 -17.43 -25.46
CA TYR A 245 -15.47 -17.29 -26.82
C TYR A 245 -16.56 -16.22 -26.89
N VAL A 246 -16.35 -15.25 -27.78
CA VAL A 246 -17.38 -14.26 -28.12
C VAL A 246 -18.20 -14.83 -29.28
N PRO A 247 -19.53 -14.92 -29.16
CA PRO A 247 -20.38 -15.23 -30.31
C PRO A 247 -20.19 -14.18 -31.41
N GLU A 248 -20.12 -14.63 -32.68
CA GLU A 248 -20.01 -13.74 -33.85
C GLU A 248 -21.26 -12.87 -34.04
#